data_AF-A0A2G8HXY0-F1
#
_entry.id   AF-A0A2G8HXY0-F1
#
_cell.length_a   1.000
_cell.length_b   1.000
_cell.length_c   1.000
_cell.angle_alpha   90.00
_cell.angle_beta   90.00
_cell.angle_gamma   90.00
#
_symmetry.space_group_name_H-M   'P 1'
#
loop_
_entity.id
_entity.type
_entity.pdbx_description
1 polymer ?
#
loop_
_entity_poly.entity_id
_entity_poly.type
_entity_poly.pdbx_seq_one_letter_code
_entity_poly.pdbx_strand_id
1 'polypeptide(L)'
;MPDKKDQLIHDVTYSFYEKATTDFLIGYQFRKIQEFKSLDPLSPPLEAFKSHLPRIEKFWRVQLLGERITKEEKRFDLINIHKALNPNKGEVLRWVKLFNETLDQYESSDDKDFIREWRRKVSEFEKRFLTFLF
;
A
#
# COMPACT_ATOMS: atom_id res chain seq x y z
N MET A 1 3.99 -6.72 -23.43
CA MET A 1 3.95 -7.52 -22.19
C MET A 1 4.24 -6.55 -21.07
N PRO A 2 3.47 -6.53 -19.96
CA PRO A 2 3.84 -5.72 -18.80
C PRO A 2 5.27 -6.08 -18.37
N ASP A 3 6.05 -5.10 -17.95
CA ASP A 3 7.39 -5.33 -17.38
C ASP A 3 7.24 -6.30 -16.20
N LYS A 4 8.16 -7.26 -16.04
CA LYS A 4 8.16 -8.20 -14.91
C LYS A 4 8.00 -7.47 -13.57
N LYS A 5 8.60 -6.28 -13.45
CA LYS A 5 8.51 -5.43 -12.25
C LYS A 5 7.14 -4.78 -12.08
N ASP A 6 6.48 -4.38 -13.17
CA ASP A 6 5.12 -3.85 -13.11
C ASP A 6 4.15 -4.90 -12.58
N GLN A 7 4.27 -6.13 -13.10
CA GLN A 7 3.47 -7.25 -12.63
C GLN A 7 3.73 -7.56 -11.16
N LEU A 8 5.00 -7.57 -10.74
CA LEU A 8 5.36 -7.77 -9.34
C LEU A 8 4.79 -6.66 -8.43
N ILE A 9 4.80 -5.40 -8.87
CA ILE A 9 4.21 -4.29 -8.11
C ILE A 9 2.69 -4.51 -7.95
N HIS A 10 2.02 -4.90 -9.03
CA HIS A 10 0.61 -5.22 -9.02
C HIS A 10 0.31 -6.34 -8.01
N ASP A 11 0.97 -7.48 -8.15
CA ASP A 11 0.69 -8.67 -7.35
C ASP A 11 0.92 -8.42 -5.85
N VAL A 12 2.04 -7.78 -5.49
CA VAL A 12 2.34 -7.43 -4.09
C VAL A 12 1.31 -6.44 -3.54
N THR A 13 0.93 -5.42 -4.33
CA THR A 13 -0.04 -4.41 -3.88
C THR A 13 -1.39 -5.05 -3.60
N TYR A 14 -1.89 -5.89 -4.52
CA TYR A 14 -3.19 -6.54 -4.37
C TYR A 14 -3.17 -7.56 -3.24
N SER A 15 -2.14 -8.41 -3.15
CA SER A 15 -1.98 -9.38 -2.05
C SER A 15 -1.88 -8.70 -0.69
N PHE A 16 -1.22 -7.54 -0.61
CA PHE A 16 -1.20 -6.75 0.61
C PHE A 16 -2.61 -6.28 1.00
N TYR A 17 -3.40 -5.78 0.05
CA TYR A 17 -4.77 -5.31 0.33
C TYR A 17 -5.70 -6.44 0.77
N GLU A 18 -5.59 -7.65 0.20
CA GLU A 18 -6.36 -8.81 0.65
C GLU A 18 -6.19 -9.09 2.15
N LYS A 19 -4.96 -8.91 2.65
CA LYS A 19 -4.61 -9.12 4.06
C LYS A 19 -4.94 -7.89 4.90
N ALA A 20 -4.63 -6.70 4.42
CA ALA A 20 -4.70 -5.47 5.20
C ALA A 20 -6.15 -5.04 5.47
N THR A 21 -7.08 -5.31 4.55
CA THR A 21 -8.50 -4.93 4.70
C THR A 21 -9.22 -5.76 5.76
N THR A 22 -8.75 -6.98 6.01
CA THR A 22 -9.27 -7.94 6.99
C THR A 22 -8.42 -8.01 8.26
N ASP A 23 -7.27 -7.32 8.32
CA ASP A 23 -6.39 -7.31 9.49
C ASP A 23 -7.12 -6.76 10.73
N PHE A 24 -6.94 -7.45 11.86
CA PHE A 24 -7.65 -7.15 13.09
C PHE A 24 -7.35 -5.76 13.65
N LEU A 25 -6.16 -5.20 13.39
CA LEU A 25 -5.71 -3.92 13.93
C LEU A 25 -5.90 -2.77 12.92
N ILE A 26 -5.60 -3.00 11.64
CA ILE A 26 -5.63 -1.92 10.63
C ILE A 26 -6.80 -2.01 9.66
N GLY A 27 -7.51 -3.14 9.56
CA GLY A 27 -8.59 -3.34 8.59
C GLY A 27 -9.72 -2.33 8.73
N TYR A 28 -9.97 -1.83 9.94
CA TYR A 28 -10.97 -0.80 10.16
C TYR A 28 -10.63 0.55 9.50
N GLN A 29 -9.34 0.86 9.29
CA GLN A 29 -8.92 2.04 8.56
C GLN A 29 -9.31 1.93 7.07
N PHE A 30 -9.15 0.73 6.48
CA PHE A 30 -9.55 0.47 5.10
C PHE A 30 -11.07 0.53 4.93
N ARG A 31 -11.84 0.08 5.92
CA ARG A 31 -13.31 0.22 5.89
C ARG A 31 -13.81 1.67 5.80
N LYS A 32 -12.99 2.66 6.19
CA LYS A 32 -13.34 4.09 6.05
C LYS A 32 -13.23 4.59 4.61
N ILE A 33 -12.50 3.90 3.75
CA ILE A 33 -12.22 4.33 2.36
C ILE A 33 -12.86 3.40 1.31
N GLN A 34 -13.61 2.38 1.73
CA GLN A 34 -14.33 1.48 0.82
C GLN A 34 -15.44 2.24 0.07
N GLU A 35 -15.59 1.96 -1.23
CA GLU A 35 -16.61 2.58 -2.09
C GLU A 35 -18.02 2.06 -1.82
N PHE A 36 -18.12 0.80 -1.40
CA PHE A 36 -19.37 0.14 -1.03
C PHE A 36 -19.11 -0.89 0.07
N LYS A 37 -20.17 -1.25 0.79
CA LYS A 37 -20.12 -2.27 1.86
C LYS A 37 -20.52 -3.63 1.31
N SER A 38 -19.83 -4.68 1.74
CA SER A 38 -20.20 -6.07 1.49
C SER A 38 -21.21 -6.60 2.53
N LEU A 39 -21.67 -7.84 2.31
CA LEU A 39 -22.53 -8.56 3.25
C LEU A 39 -21.84 -8.81 4.60
N ASP A 40 -20.55 -9.15 4.58
CA ASP A 40 -19.71 -9.19 5.79
C ASP A 40 -18.97 -7.84 5.95
N PRO A 41 -19.38 -6.98 6.91
CA PRO A 41 -18.79 -5.66 7.07
C PRO A 41 -17.32 -5.70 7.49
N LEU A 42 -16.81 -6.83 8.01
CA LEU A 42 -15.41 -6.98 8.43
C LEU A 42 -14.50 -7.45 7.31
N SER A 43 -15.08 -7.92 6.20
CA SER A 43 -14.36 -8.47 5.05
C SER A 43 -14.82 -7.79 3.75
N PRO A 44 -14.42 -6.52 3.53
CA PRO A 44 -14.73 -5.86 2.27
C PRO A 44 -13.94 -6.51 1.11
N PRO A 45 -14.58 -6.77 -0.03
CA PRO A 45 -13.92 -7.33 -1.21
C PRO A 45 -12.98 -6.29 -1.85
N LEU A 46 -12.00 -6.74 -2.64
CA LEU A 46 -11.05 -5.83 -3.32
C LEU A 46 -11.75 -4.84 -4.26
N GLU A 47 -12.88 -5.23 -4.85
CA GLU A 47 -13.71 -4.41 -5.71
C GLU A 47 -14.21 -3.14 -5.01
N ALA A 48 -14.33 -3.16 -3.67
CA ALA A 48 -14.66 -1.99 -2.88
C ALA A 48 -13.54 -0.94 -2.86
N PHE A 49 -12.37 -1.25 -3.40
CA PHE A 49 -11.20 -0.38 -3.49
C PHE A 49 -10.77 -0.14 -4.95
N LYS A 50 -11.65 -0.41 -5.94
CA LYS A 50 -11.32 -0.38 -7.38
C LYS A 50 -10.74 0.96 -7.87
N SER A 51 -11.13 2.11 -7.30
CA SER A 51 -10.55 3.41 -7.65
C SER A 51 -9.28 3.74 -6.85
N HIS A 52 -9.06 3.03 -5.75
CA HIS A 52 -7.94 3.26 -4.84
C HIS A 52 -6.72 2.43 -5.22
N LEU A 53 -6.89 1.12 -5.47
CA LEU A 53 -5.80 0.19 -5.80
C LEU A 53 -4.92 0.66 -6.98
N PRO A 54 -5.48 1.09 -8.13
CA PRO A 54 -4.66 1.59 -9.24
C PRO A 54 -3.80 2.80 -8.87
N ARG A 55 -4.30 3.65 -7.95
CA ARG A 55 -3.55 4.82 -7.45
C ARG A 55 -2.39 4.41 -6.56
N ILE A 56 -2.53 3.34 -5.78
CA ILE A 56 -1.45 2.79 -4.94
C ILE A 56 -0.40 2.06 -5.78
N GLU A 57 -0.83 1.29 -6.78
CA GLU A 57 0.06 0.65 -7.75
C GLU A 57 0.89 1.71 -8.50
N LYS A 58 0.24 2.77 -9.00
CA LYS A 58 0.92 3.92 -9.62
C LYS A 58 1.88 4.59 -8.65
N PHE A 59 1.50 4.77 -7.40
CA PHE A 59 2.38 5.33 -6.38
C PHE A 59 3.67 4.51 -6.26
N TRP A 60 3.57 3.18 -6.16
CA TRP A 60 4.76 2.32 -6.09
C TRP A 60 5.60 2.32 -7.36
N ARG A 61 4.99 2.33 -8.55
CA ARG A 61 5.76 2.50 -9.80
C ARG A 61 6.52 3.81 -9.85
N VAL A 62 5.93 4.91 -9.39
CA VAL A 62 6.62 6.21 -9.27
C VAL A 62 7.81 6.10 -8.30
N GLN A 63 7.65 5.41 -7.16
CA GLN A 63 8.71 5.29 -6.16
C GLN A 63 9.84 4.33 -6.54
N LEU A 64 9.53 3.24 -7.25
CA LEU A 64 10.44 2.12 -7.50
C LEU A 64 11.00 2.11 -8.92
N LEU A 65 10.20 2.55 -9.90
CA LEU A 65 10.56 2.57 -11.31
C LEU A 65 10.85 3.98 -11.83
N GLY A 66 10.59 5.01 -11.00
CA GLY A 66 10.80 6.40 -11.39
C GLY A 66 9.80 6.89 -12.43
N GLU A 67 8.62 6.25 -12.53
CA GLU A 67 7.56 6.73 -13.40
C GLU A 67 7.22 8.19 -13.11
N ARG A 68 6.91 8.94 -14.16
CA ARG A 68 6.47 10.33 -14.02
C ARG A 68 4.98 10.38 -13.74
N ILE A 69 4.60 11.36 -12.92
CA ILE A 69 3.22 11.78 -12.75
C ILE A 69 2.91 12.75 -13.89
N THR A 70 1.87 12.50 -14.68
CA THR A 70 1.45 13.39 -15.77
C THR A 70 0.79 14.65 -15.22
N LYS A 71 0.51 15.64 -16.08
CA LYS A 71 -0.13 16.90 -15.65
C LYS A 71 -1.58 16.69 -15.21
N GLU A 72 -2.23 15.67 -15.75
CA GLU A 72 -3.62 15.30 -15.49
C GLU A 72 -3.74 14.49 -14.18
N GLU A 73 -2.65 13.86 -13.74
CA GLU A 73 -2.62 13.07 -12.51
C GLU A 73 -2.46 13.95 -11.26
N LYS A 74 -3.38 13.80 -10.30
CA LYS A 74 -3.27 14.47 -9.00
C LYS A 74 -2.05 13.95 -8.23
N ARG A 75 -1.16 14.87 -7.83
CA ARG A 75 -0.03 14.58 -6.92
C ARG A 75 -0.48 13.80 -5.68
N PHE A 76 0.42 12.97 -5.15
CA PHE A 76 0.16 12.20 -3.93
C PHE A 76 0.30 13.08 -2.70
N ASP A 77 -0.82 13.44 -2.08
CA ASP A 77 -0.84 14.07 -0.76
C ASP A 77 -0.82 13.02 0.35
N LEU A 78 0.34 12.39 0.55
CA LEU A 78 0.46 11.25 1.45
C LEU A 78 0.17 11.64 2.90
N ILE A 79 0.77 12.71 3.40
CA ILE A 79 0.70 13.02 4.84
C ILE A 79 -0.68 13.56 5.22
N ASN A 80 -1.25 14.51 4.47
CA ASN A 80 -2.51 15.13 4.90
C ASN A 80 -3.69 14.15 4.81
N ILE A 81 -3.73 13.29 3.79
CA ILE A 81 -4.79 12.28 3.65
C ILE A 81 -4.75 11.29 4.83
N HIS A 82 -3.56 10.81 5.21
CA HIS A 82 -3.45 9.87 6.33
C HIS A 82 -3.64 10.56 7.68
N LYS A 83 -3.26 11.83 7.82
CA LYS A 83 -3.56 12.63 9.02
C LYS A 83 -5.07 12.72 9.28
N ALA A 84 -5.89 12.85 8.23
CA ALA A 84 -7.34 12.86 8.35
C ALA A 84 -7.92 11.50 8.84
N LEU A 85 -7.22 10.40 8.61
CA LEU A 85 -7.61 9.07 9.14
C LEU A 85 -7.23 8.89 10.62
N ASN A 86 -6.39 9.78 11.14
CA ASN A 86 -5.89 9.80 12.52
C ASN A 86 -5.37 8.43 12.98
N PRO A 87 -4.41 7.80 12.26
CA PRO A 87 -3.88 6.52 12.67
C PRO A 87 -3.07 6.67 13.95
N ASN A 88 -3.02 5.64 14.78
CA ASN A 88 -2.07 5.60 15.89
C ASN A 88 -0.73 4.97 15.46
N LYS A 89 0.31 5.13 16.29
CA LYS A 89 1.65 4.61 16.00
C LYS A 89 1.67 3.08 15.76
N GLY A 90 0.87 2.34 16.53
CA GLY A 90 0.76 0.89 16.39
C GLY A 90 0.20 0.46 15.04
N GLU A 91 -0.75 1.22 14.48
CA GLU A 91 -1.32 0.95 13.17
C GLU A 91 -0.31 1.17 12.04
N VAL A 92 0.51 2.22 12.12
CA VAL A 92 1.59 2.43 11.15
C VAL A 92 2.59 1.28 11.19
N LEU A 93 3.02 0.88 12.39
CA LEU A 93 3.96 -0.24 12.56
C LEU A 93 3.35 -1.57 12.09
N ARG A 94 2.05 -1.79 12.30
CA ARG A 94 1.35 -2.99 11.81
C ARG A 94 1.27 -3.01 10.29
N TRP A 95 0.95 -1.86 9.68
CA TRP A 95 0.95 -1.72 8.23
C TRP A 95 2.32 -2.08 7.64
N VAL A 96 3.40 -1.53 8.21
CA VAL A 96 4.79 -1.80 7.78
C VAL A 96 5.15 -3.27 7.94
N LYS A 97 4.82 -3.87 9.09
CA LYS A 97 5.05 -5.29 9.34
C LYS A 97 4.32 -6.17 8.31
N LEU A 98 3.02 -5.95 8.12
CA LEU A 98 2.20 -6.74 7.20
C LEU A 98 2.64 -6.57 5.74
N PHE A 99 3.10 -5.37 5.36
CA PHE A 99 3.64 -5.12 4.03
C PHE A 99 4.96 -5.87 3.81
N ASN A 100 5.88 -5.86 4.78
CA ASN A 100 7.12 -6.65 4.70
C ASN A 100 6.85 -8.16 4.67
N GLU A 101 5.91 -8.66 5.48
CA GLU A 101 5.45 -10.07 5.43
C GLU A 101 4.87 -10.43 4.06
N THR A 102 4.24 -9.46 3.37
CA THR A 102 3.78 -9.65 1.99
C THR A 102 4.95 -9.71 1.02
N LEU A 103 5.93 -8.81 1.14
CA LEU A 103 7.14 -8.85 0.31
C LEU A 103 7.92 -10.17 0.46
N ASP A 104 7.98 -10.74 1.67
CA ASP A 104 8.63 -12.04 1.93
C ASP A 104 8.06 -13.16 1.04
N GLN A 105 6.76 -13.12 0.73
CA GLN A 105 6.08 -14.15 -0.07
C GLN A 105 6.41 -14.07 -1.56
N TYR A 106 6.89 -12.92 -2.03
CA TYR A 106 7.25 -12.67 -3.42
C TYR A 106 8.76 -12.59 -3.62
N GLU A 107 9.56 -12.78 -2.56
CA GLU A 107 11.01 -12.75 -2.66
C GLU A 107 11.52 -14.01 -3.37
N SER A 108 12.05 -13.81 -4.57
CA SER A 108 12.76 -14.83 -5.36
C SER A 108 14.23 -14.43 -5.54
N SER A 109 15.07 -15.36 -6.00
CA SER A 109 16.46 -15.05 -6.37
C SER A 109 16.56 -13.91 -7.39
N ASP A 110 15.62 -13.87 -8.32
CA ASP A 110 15.64 -12.96 -9.47
C ASP A 110 15.13 -11.55 -9.11
N ASP A 111 14.32 -11.45 -8.05
CA ASP A 111 13.65 -10.21 -7.65
C ASP A 111 14.22 -9.61 -6.35
N LYS A 112 15.21 -10.28 -5.73
CA LYS A 112 15.79 -9.95 -4.43
C LYS A 112 16.24 -8.49 -4.30
N ASP A 113 16.96 -7.97 -5.30
CA ASP A 113 17.46 -6.59 -5.26
C ASP A 113 16.31 -5.58 -5.36
N PHE A 114 15.28 -5.89 -6.14
CA PHE A 114 14.10 -5.04 -6.29
C PHE A 114 13.25 -5.04 -5.01
N ILE A 115 13.01 -6.21 -4.42
CA ILE A 115 12.33 -6.34 -3.13
C ILE A 115 13.10 -5.63 -2.02
N ARG A 116 14.44 -5.72 -2.00
CA ARG A 116 15.28 -4.98 -1.03
C ARG A 116 15.10 -3.47 -1.17
N GLU A 117 15.08 -2.95 -2.40
CA GLU A 117 14.80 -1.53 -2.64
C GLU A 117 13.38 -1.15 -2.18
N TRP A 118 12.39 -2.00 -2.41
CA TRP A 118 11.04 -1.76 -1.93
C TRP A 118 10.98 -1.70 -0.41
N ARG A 119 11.62 -2.62 0.30
CA ARG A 119 11.72 -2.56 1.78
C ARG A 119 12.38 -1.26 2.25
N ARG A 120 13.42 -0.79 1.56
CA ARG A 120 14.06 0.49 1.85
C ARG A 120 13.06 1.63 1.72
N LYS A 121 12.26 1.66 0.66
CA LYS A 121 11.18 2.64 0.47
C LYS A 121 10.11 2.55 1.55
N VAL A 122 9.67 1.35 1.92
CA VAL A 122 8.73 1.16 3.03
C VAL A 122 9.28 1.75 4.33
N SER A 123 10.55 1.52 4.65
CA SER A 123 11.20 2.12 5.84
C SER A 123 11.34 3.65 5.74
N GLU A 124 11.60 4.20 4.55
CA GLU A 124 11.58 5.65 4.35
C GLU A 124 10.19 6.24 4.65
N PHE A 125 9.13 5.62 4.15
CA PHE A 125 7.76 6.07 4.42
C PHE A 125 7.36 5.87 5.88
N GLU A 126 7.71 4.74 6.50
CA GLU A 126 7.53 4.53 7.94
C GLU A 126 8.09 5.72 8.75
N LYS A 127 9.36 6.08 8.53
CA LYS A 127 10.00 7.20 9.23
C LYS A 127 9.23 8.50 9.03
N ARG A 128 8.85 8.82 7.79
CA ARG A 128 8.09 10.05 7.49
C ARG A 128 6.72 10.05 8.17
N PHE A 129 5.99 8.95 8.12
CA PHE A 129 4.69 8.84 8.79
C PHE A 129 4.84 8.99 10.29
N LEU A 130 5.84 8.35 10.90
CA LEU A 130 6.11 8.48 12.32
C LEU A 130 6.52 9.90 12.74
N THR A 131 7.20 10.65 11.88
CA THR A 131 7.62 12.05 12.15
C THR A 131 6.50 13.07 11.96
N PHE A 132 5.60 12.87 11.00
CA PHE A 132 4.61 13.88 10.62
C PHE A 132 3.20 13.63 11.17
N LEU A 133 2.91 12.43 11.68
CA LEU A 133 1.62 12.08 12.26
C LEU A 133 1.60 12.09 13.79
N PHE A 134 2.76 12.05 14.45
CA PHE A 134 2.94 11.97 15.90
C PHE A 134 4.02 12.94 16.36
#